data_AF-A0A0L1JJN9-F1
#
_entry.id   AF-A0A0L1JJN9-F1
#
_cell.length_a   1.000
_cell.length_b   1.000
_cell.length_c   1.000
_cell.angle_alpha   90.00
_cell.angle_beta   90.00
_cell.angle_gamma   90.00
#
_symmetry.space_group_name_H-M   'P 1'
#
loop_
_entity.id
_entity.type
_entity.pdbx_description
1 polymer ?
#
loop_
_entity_poly.entity_id
_entity_poly.type
_entity_poly.pdbx_seq_one_letter_code
_entity_poly.pdbx_strand_id
1 'polypeptide(L)'
;MARSRTPKFDASEVITNEIIRIIERGVLPWRKPWTAGGSSRPLRVGGEPYQGVNNFLLTMRTVMAGHSSPFWMTLPQANALDAKVRKGEKSSVVVYYGQSRKNAGGEDDHGERDDRSEEARVFRFQKSYRVFNACQIDGLPDSFFPDPEPAPEHPPSEPIPHMQAFFDAIDITTVFT
;
A
#
# COMPACT_ATOMS: atom_id res chain seq x y z
N MET A 1 -7.17 2.15 41.07
CA MET A 1 -6.12 2.52 40.09
C MET A 1 -6.75 2.57 38.70
N ALA A 2 -6.75 3.72 38.05
CA ALA A 2 -7.29 3.86 36.70
C ALA A 2 -6.39 3.12 35.70
N ARG A 3 -6.94 2.24 34.87
CA ARG A 3 -6.21 1.62 33.76
C ARG A 3 -5.72 2.75 32.85
N SER A 4 -4.40 2.90 32.74
CA SER A 4 -3.80 3.74 31.71
C SER A 4 -4.30 3.25 30.35
N ARG A 5 -5.06 4.11 29.66
CA ARG A 5 -5.58 3.84 28.32
C ARG A 5 -4.40 4.01 27.36
N THR A 6 -3.71 2.93 27.02
CA THR A 6 -2.69 2.95 25.98
C THR A 6 -3.31 3.57 24.72
N PRO A 7 -2.72 4.63 24.15
CA PRO A 7 -3.28 5.26 22.97
C PRO A 7 -3.34 4.24 21.83
N LYS A 8 -4.48 4.21 21.15
CA LYS A 8 -4.70 3.32 20.01
C LYS A 8 -3.72 3.71 18.90
N PHE A 9 -3.06 2.73 18.30
CA PHE A 9 -2.12 2.97 17.21
C PHE A 9 -2.80 3.73 16.05
N ASP A 10 -2.34 4.96 15.80
CA ASP A 10 -2.80 5.77 14.68
C ASP A 10 -1.85 5.58 13.48
N ALA A 11 -2.32 4.82 12.50
CA ALA A 11 -1.55 4.56 11.29
C ALA A 11 -1.35 5.82 10.44
N SER A 12 -2.31 6.74 10.46
CA SER A 12 -2.25 7.97 9.65
C SER A 12 -1.17 8.89 10.21
N GLU A 13 -1.12 9.04 11.54
CA GLU A 13 -0.08 9.80 12.22
C GLU A 13 1.32 9.20 11.97
N VAL A 14 1.46 7.88 12.11
CA VAL A 14 2.74 7.20 11.88
C VAL A 14 3.24 7.38 10.45
N ILE A 15 2.35 7.21 9.46
CA ILE A 15 2.68 7.40 8.05
C ILE A 15 3.05 8.86 7.77
N THR A 16 2.29 9.80 8.31
CA THR A 16 2.53 11.24 8.10
C THR A 16 3.88 11.65 8.67
N ASN A 17 4.17 11.23 9.89
CA ASN A 17 5.45 11.51 10.55
C ASN A 17 6.64 10.86 9.81
N GLU A 18 6.46 9.68 9.23
CA GLU A 18 7.48 9.05 8.37
C GLU A 18 7.76 9.92 7.13
N ILE A 19 6.73 10.38 6.44
CA ILE A 19 6.85 11.24 5.26
C ILE A 19 7.55 12.56 5.63
N ILE A 20 7.14 13.21 6.72
CA ILE A 20 7.76 14.45 7.20
C ILE A 20 9.26 14.24 7.41
N ARG A 21 9.67 13.16 8.10
CA ARG A 21 11.09 12.86 8.33
C ARG A 21 11.87 12.63 7.04
N ILE A 22 11.26 12.08 6.00
CA ILE A 22 11.90 11.88 4.70
C ILE A 22 12.09 13.24 4.00
N ILE A 23 11.07 14.10 4.04
CA ILE A 23 11.12 15.45 3.48
C ILE A 23 12.17 16.31 4.21
N GLU A 24 12.25 16.24 5.53
CA GLU A 24 13.24 16.95 6.35
C GLU A 24 14.69 16.57 6.00
N ARG A 25 14.92 15.37 5.45
CA ARG A 25 16.23 14.94 4.94
C ARG A 25 16.56 15.50 3.55
N GLY A 26 15.70 16.36 2.99
CA GLY A 26 15.86 16.95 1.67
C GLY A 26 15.43 16.05 0.51
N VAL A 27 14.83 14.89 0.80
CA VAL A 27 14.33 13.96 -0.22
C VAL A 27 12.84 14.13 -0.35
N LEU A 28 12.36 14.54 -1.53
CA LEU A 28 10.94 14.53 -1.84
C LEU A 28 10.57 13.13 -2.36
N PRO A 29 9.80 12.30 -1.62
CA PRO A 29 9.63 10.89 -1.95
C PRO A 29 8.85 10.64 -3.25
N TRP A 30 8.05 11.62 -3.69
CA TRP A 30 7.36 11.63 -4.98
C TRP A 30 8.20 12.21 -6.13
N ARG A 31 9.39 12.75 -5.84
CA ARG A 31 10.34 13.15 -6.88
C ARG A 31 11.36 12.04 -7.08
N LYS A 32 11.61 11.75 -8.36
CA LYS A 32 12.46 10.70 -8.92
C LYS A 32 13.74 10.45 -8.10
N PRO A 33 14.14 9.17 -7.93
CA PRO A 33 15.21 8.66 -8.81
C PRO A 33 14.79 7.45 -9.65
N TRP A 34 13.52 7.02 -9.60
CA TRP A 34 13.04 5.84 -10.32
C TRP A 34 13.03 6.06 -11.84
N THR A 35 13.69 5.17 -12.58
CA THR A 35 13.57 5.03 -14.03
C THR A 35 12.25 4.37 -14.40
N ALA A 36 11.65 4.77 -15.52
CA ALA A 36 10.55 4.02 -16.11
C ALA A 36 11.05 2.58 -16.38
N GLY A 37 10.32 1.58 -15.89
CA GLY A 37 10.69 0.15 -15.99
C GLY A 37 11.38 -0.45 -14.76
N GLY A 38 12.00 0.35 -13.87
CA GLY A 38 12.81 -0.19 -12.75
C GLY A 38 12.06 -0.49 -11.46
N SER A 39 10.83 0.00 -11.29
CA SER A 39 10.04 -0.21 -10.06
C SER A 39 8.69 -0.82 -10.44
N SER A 40 8.62 -2.15 -10.33
CA SER A 40 7.38 -2.88 -10.48
C SER A 40 6.40 -2.44 -9.38
N ARG A 41 5.14 -2.22 -9.77
CA ARG A 41 4.10 -1.78 -8.84
C ARG A 41 4.05 -2.76 -7.65
N PRO A 42 3.95 -2.29 -6.40
CA PRO A 42 3.85 -3.18 -5.25
C PRO A 42 2.67 -4.12 -5.42
N LEU A 43 2.90 -5.42 -5.29
CA LEU A 43 1.91 -6.46 -5.46
C LEU A 43 1.55 -7.09 -4.12
N ARG A 44 0.29 -7.49 -3.98
CA ARG A 44 -0.16 -8.38 -2.90
C ARG A 44 0.29 -9.80 -3.20
N VAL A 45 0.18 -10.69 -2.20
CA VAL A 45 0.45 -12.14 -2.34
C VAL A 45 -0.21 -12.76 -3.58
N GLY A 46 -1.43 -12.36 -3.92
CA GLY A 46 -2.17 -12.88 -5.07
C GLY A 46 -1.81 -12.22 -6.42
N GLY A 47 -0.78 -11.38 -6.49
CA GLY A 47 -0.40 -10.64 -7.71
C GLY A 47 -1.17 -9.35 -7.94
N GLU A 48 -2.22 -9.07 -7.15
CA GLU A 48 -3.00 -7.84 -7.30
C GLU A 48 -2.20 -6.59 -6.89
N PRO A 49 -2.15 -5.54 -7.73
CA PRO A 49 -1.41 -4.33 -7.42
C PRO A 49 -2.07 -3.53 -6.29
N TYR A 50 -1.25 -3.00 -5.38
CA TYR A 50 -1.71 -2.04 -4.37
C TYR A 50 -2.21 -0.75 -5.04
N GLN A 51 -3.19 -0.11 -4.39
CA GLN A 51 -3.88 1.07 -4.90
C GLN A 51 -3.74 2.25 -3.94
N GLY A 52 -3.88 3.46 -4.49
CA GLY A 52 -3.89 4.72 -3.74
C GLY A 52 -2.62 4.92 -2.91
N VAL A 53 -2.80 5.39 -1.67
CA VAL A 53 -1.67 5.72 -0.77
C VAL A 53 -0.75 4.54 -0.50
N ASN A 54 -1.26 3.30 -0.47
CA ASN A 54 -0.41 2.13 -0.24
C ASN A 54 0.54 1.86 -1.41
N ASN A 55 0.12 2.12 -2.65
CA ASN A 55 1.01 2.01 -3.81
C ASN A 55 2.21 2.95 -3.64
N PHE A 56 1.92 4.23 -3.33
CA PHE A 56 2.95 5.23 -3.10
C PHE A 56 3.90 4.85 -1.95
N LEU A 57 3.35 4.51 -0.79
CA LEU A 57 4.15 4.18 0.40
C LEU A 57 5.01 2.95 0.21
N LEU A 58 4.46 1.88 -0.37
CA LEU A 58 5.22 0.65 -0.57
C LEU A 58 6.27 0.81 -1.65
N THR A 59 5.98 1.53 -2.74
CA THR A 59 6.98 1.88 -3.77
C THR A 59 8.15 2.63 -3.15
N MET A 60 7.86 3.67 -2.37
CA MET A 60 8.88 4.44 -1.65
C MET A 60 9.73 3.54 -0.75
N ARG A 61 9.10 2.66 0.03
CA ARG A 61 9.82 1.76 0.95
C ARG A 61 10.63 0.68 0.22
N THR A 62 10.12 0.11 -0.87
CA THR A 62 10.87 -0.82 -1.74
C THR A 62 12.15 -0.15 -2.22
N VAL A 63 12.06 1.07 -2.75
CA VAL A 63 13.20 1.82 -3.28
C VAL A 63 14.19 2.20 -2.16
N MET A 64 13.70 2.73 -1.04
CA MET A 64 14.57 3.14 0.07
C MET A 64 15.30 1.96 0.73
N ALA A 65 14.69 0.78 0.76
CA ALA A 65 15.28 -0.42 1.33
C ALA A 65 16.06 -1.27 0.31
N GLY A 66 16.06 -0.88 -0.98
CA GLY A 66 16.72 -1.64 -2.05
C GLY A 66 16.14 -3.05 -2.25
N HIS A 67 14.84 -3.22 -2.04
CA HIS A 67 14.18 -4.51 -2.23
C HIS A 67 14.02 -4.82 -3.73
N SER A 68 14.40 -6.03 -4.14
CA SER A 68 14.28 -6.49 -5.53
C SER A 68 12.88 -7.00 -5.86
N SER A 69 12.14 -7.52 -4.87
CA SER A 69 10.79 -8.04 -5.09
C SER A 69 9.71 -6.97 -4.95
N PRO A 70 8.68 -6.95 -5.82
CA PRO A 70 7.50 -6.10 -5.64
C PRO A 70 6.49 -6.67 -4.65
N PHE A 71 6.64 -7.91 -4.20
CA PHE A 71 5.61 -8.59 -3.43
C PHE A 71 5.64 -8.20 -1.95
N TRP A 72 4.47 -7.85 -1.42
CA TRP A 72 4.25 -7.53 -0.01
C TRP A 72 3.17 -8.42 0.58
N MET A 73 3.42 -8.91 1.79
CA MET A 73 2.53 -9.85 2.46
C MET A 73 2.53 -9.70 3.97
N THR A 74 1.42 -10.09 4.60
CA THR A 74 1.31 -10.14 6.06
C THR A 74 2.01 -11.38 6.61
N LEU A 75 2.39 -11.35 7.89
CA LEU A 75 3.00 -12.51 8.56
C LEU A 75 2.15 -13.79 8.46
N PRO A 76 0.81 -13.76 8.67
CA PRO A 76 -0.02 -14.94 8.48
C PRO A 76 0.02 -15.48 7.04
N GLN A 77 0.11 -14.61 6.03
CA GLN A 77 0.21 -15.05 4.64
C GLN A 77 1.56 -15.70 4.34
N ALA A 78 2.65 -15.18 4.89
CA ALA A 78 3.97 -15.81 4.77
C ALA A 78 3.98 -17.20 5.41
N ASN A 79 3.41 -17.31 6.62
CA ASN A 79 3.31 -18.60 7.33
C ASN A 79 2.44 -19.60 6.58
N ALA A 80 1.39 -19.15 5.88
CA ALA A 80 0.54 -20.02 5.06
C ALA A 80 1.26 -20.58 3.82
N LEU A 81 2.40 -19.99 3.45
CA LEU A 81 3.30 -20.47 2.39
C LEU A 81 4.49 -21.25 2.95
N ASP A 82 4.43 -21.67 4.23
CA ASP A 82 5.54 -22.29 4.97
C ASP A 82 6.85 -21.45 5.01
N ALA A 83 6.73 -20.15 4.72
CA ALA A 83 7.83 -19.20 4.70
C ALA A 83 7.94 -18.45 6.04
N LYS A 84 9.13 -17.94 6.36
CA LYS A 84 9.41 -17.29 7.65
C LYS A 84 10.06 -15.93 7.45
N VAL A 85 9.49 -14.90 8.07
CA VAL A 85 10.10 -13.57 8.14
C VAL A 85 11.42 -13.68 8.90
N ARG A 86 12.51 -13.13 8.34
CA ARG A 86 13.83 -13.15 9.00
C ARG A 86 13.81 -12.40 10.33
N LYS A 87 14.58 -12.92 11.29
CA LYS A 87 14.66 -12.32 12.62
C LYS A 87 15.26 -10.92 12.55
N GLY A 88 14.55 -9.94 13.13
CA GLY A 88 14.99 -8.54 13.18
C GLY A 88 14.44 -7.65 12.06
N GLU A 89 13.78 -8.24 11.06
CA GLU A 89 13.14 -7.49 9.98
C GLU A 89 11.98 -6.62 10.49
N LYS A 90 11.87 -5.42 9.94
CA LYS A 90 10.82 -4.45 10.31
C LYS A 90 9.68 -4.51 9.30
N SER A 91 8.46 -4.63 9.82
CA SER A 91 7.25 -4.56 9.00
C SER A 91 6.96 -3.12 8.54
N SER A 92 6.36 -2.99 7.37
CA SER A 92 5.75 -1.76 6.86
C SER A 92 4.26 -1.70 7.17
N VAL A 93 3.73 -0.49 7.35
CA VAL A 93 2.30 -0.26 7.65
C VAL A 93 1.56 0.10 6.38
N VAL A 94 0.44 -0.59 6.13
CA VAL A 94 -0.53 -0.27 5.06
C VAL A 94 -1.90 -0.01 5.67
N VAL A 95 -2.70 0.81 5.00
CA VAL A 95 -4.04 1.22 5.47
C VAL A 95 -5.14 0.68 4.57
N TYR A 96 -6.27 0.34 5.16
CA TYR A 96 -7.47 -0.08 4.46
C TYR A 96 -8.66 0.73 4.95
N TYR A 97 -9.35 1.36 4.01
CA TYR A 97 -10.57 2.09 4.27
C TYR A 97 -11.76 1.24 3.84
N GLY A 98 -12.71 1.07 4.74
CA GLY A 98 -13.91 0.29 4.51
C GLY A 98 -15.13 0.93 5.14
N GLN A 99 -16.30 0.40 4.78
CA GLN A 99 -17.58 0.77 5.39
C GLN A 99 -18.23 -0.51 5.92
N SER A 100 -18.89 -0.41 7.06
CA SER A 100 -19.65 -1.52 7.63
C SER A 100 -21.04 -1.05 8.03
N ARG A 101 -21.99 -1.97 8.03
CA ARG A 101 -23.37 -1.74 8.46
C ARG A 101 -23.55 -2.44 9.80
N LYS A 102 -23.98 -1.71 10.83
CA LYS A 102 -24.49 -2.33 12.05
C LYS A 102 -25.96 -2.65 11.81
N ASN A 103 -26.32 -3.94 11.82
CA ASN A 103 -27.71 -4.34 11.96
C ASN A 103 -28.13 -4.05 13.41
N ALA A 104 -29.29 -3.41 13.61
CA ALA A 104 -29.80 -3.00 14.92
C ALA A 104 -30.32 -4.19 15.77
N GLY A 105 -29.65 -5.34 15.76
CA GLY A 105 -30.12 -6.57 16.40
C GLY A 105 -29.00 -7.53 16.79
N GLY A 106 -28.09 -7.08 17.64
CA GLY A 106 -27.05 -7.92 18.22
C GLY A 106 -26.73 -7.48 19.64
N GLU A 107 -27.39 -8.13 20.59
CA GLU A 107 -27.02 -8.36 22.00
C GLU A 107 -26.09 -7.32 22.65
N ASP A 108 -26.68 -6.22 23.12
CA ASP A 108 -26.29 -5.53 24.35
C ASP A 108 -27.58 -4.89 24.87
N ASP A 109 -28.38 -5.71 25.57
CA ASP A 109 -29.45 -5.25 26.44
C ASP A 109 -28.80 -4.45 27.59
N HIS A 110 -28.96 -3.13 27.55
CA HIS A 110 -29.21 -2.24 28.70
C HIS A 110 -28.95 -0.79 28.29
N GLY A 111 -30.02 -0.06 27.98
CA GLY A 111 -30.00 1.39 27.85
C GLY A 111 -31.11 1.94 26.96
N GLU A 112 -32.24 2.24 27.59
CA GLU A 112 -33.34 3.12 27.14
C GLU A 112 -33.63 3.20 25.63
N ARG A 113 -34.77 2.61 25.26
CA ARG A 113 -35.51 2.91 24.03
C ARG A 113 -35.70 4.44 23.88
N ASP A 114 -35.07 5.03 22.88
CA ASP A 114 -35.57 6.22 22.20
C ASP A 114 -36.07 5.82 20.81
N ASP A 115 -37.34 6.12 20.56
CA ASP A 115 -38.21 5.59 19.52
C ASP A 115 -38.01 6.30 18.17
N ARG A 116 -36.76 6.48 17.72
CA ARG A 116 -36.43 7.07 16.40
C ARG A 116 -35.10 6.57 15.84
N SER A 117 -35.17 5.64 14.88
CA SER A 117 -34.36 5.54 13.65
C SER A 117 -34.09 4.08 13.25
N GLU A 118 -35.04 3.48 12.51
CA GLU A 118 -34.80 2.29 11.68
C GLU A 118 -33.93 2.62 10.45
N GLU A 119 -32.74 3.19 10.67
CA GLU A 119 -31.75 3.38 9.62
C GLU A 119 -30.50 2.60 10.00
N ALA A 120 -30.18 1.56 9.22
CA ALA A 120 -28.92 0.85 9.33
C ALA A 120 -27.76 1.86 9.21
N ARG A 121 -27.15 2.23 10.35
CA ARG A 121 -26.09 3.23 10.39
C ARG A 121 -24.85 2.66 9.69
N VAL A 122 -24.56 3.17 8.50
CA VAL A 122 -23.31 2.89 7.77
C VAL A 122 -22.20 3.66 8.46
N PHE A 123 -21.22 2.96 9.03
CA PHE A 123 -20.04 3.59 9.61
C PHE A 123 -18.79 3.29 8.77
N ARG A 124 -17.94 4.32 8.60
CA ARG A 124 -16.66 4.20 7.90
C ARG A 124 -15.57 3.89 8.90
N PHE A 125 -14.63 3.04 8.52
CA PHE A 125 -13.52 2.66 9.37
C PHE A 125 -12.21 2.62 8.60
N GLN A 126 -11.12 2.85 9.33
CA GLN A 126 -9.75 2.62 8.87
C GLN A 126 -9.17 1.43 9.64
N LYS A 127 -8.63 0.46 8.92
CA LYS A 127 -7.80 -0.61 9.47
C LYS A 127 -6.35 -0.39 9.03
N SER A 128 -5.42 -0.83 9.84
CA SER A 128 -4.01 -0.89 9.48
C SER A 128 -3.54 -2.33 9.52
N TYR A 129 -2.67 -2.69 8.59
CA TYR A 129 -2.03 -3.99 8.52
C TYR A 129 -0.52 -3.81 8.48
N ARG A 130 0.18 -4.83 8.99
CA ARG A 130 1.64 -4.91 8.96
C ARG A 130 2.03 -5.90 7.88
N VAL A 131 2.79 -5.43 6.90
CA VAL A 131 3.25 -6.21 5.76
C VAL A 131 4.77 -6.23 5.71
N PHE A 132 5.32 -7.27 5.12
CA PHE A 132 6.73 -7.49 4.88
C PHE A 132 6.93 -7.67 3.38
N ASN A 133 8.03 -7.15 2.86
CA ASN A 133 8.43 -7.39 1.48
C ASN A 133 8.94 -8.84 1.36
N ALA A 134 8.76 -9.50 0.22
CA ALA A 134 9.24 -10.87 0.00
C ALA A 134 10.76 -11.00 0.24
N CYS A 135 11.55 -9.96 -0.04
CA CYS A 135 12.98 -9.95 0.27
C CYS A 135 13.27 -10.14 1.76
N GLN A 136 12.33 -9.88 2.67
CA GLN A 136 12.46 -10.02 4.13
C GLN A 136 12.09 -11.42 4.65
N ILE A 137 11.70 -12.34 3.77
CA ILE A 137 11.08 -13.62 4.11
C ILE A 137 11.86 -14.75 3.44
N ASP A 138 12.27 -15.73 4.25
CA ASP A 138 12.98 -16.90 3.77
C ASP A 138 11.98 -18.04 3.50
N GLY A 139 12.26 -18.86 2.48
CA GLY A 139 11.43 -20.01 2.11
C GLY A 139 10.24 -19.68 1.20
N LEU A 140 10.21 -18.48 0.61
CA LEU A 140 9.21 -18.16 -0.41
C LEU A 140 9.56 -18.79 -1.78
N PRO A 141 8.55 -19.19 -2.57
CA PRO A 141 8.75 -19.62 -3.96
C PRO A 141 9.42 -18.55 -4.85
N ASP A 142 10.14 -18.99 -5.88
CA ASP A 142 10.85 -18.11 -6.83
C ASP A 142 9.91 -17.15 -7.58
N SER A 143 8.62 -17.49 -7.70
CA SER A 143 7.60 -16.61 -8.29
C SER A 143 7.45 -15.27 -7.56
N PHE A 144 7.87 -15.18 -6.29
CA PHE A 144 7.88 -13.94 -5.52
C PHE A 144 9.13 -13.09 -5.76
N PHE A 145 10.09 -13.54 -6.58
CA PHE A 145 11.32 -12.83 -6.91
C PHE A 145 11.45 -12.68 -8.44
N PRO A 146 10.52 -11.97 -9.11
CA PRO A 146 10.62 -11.75 -10.53
C PRO A 146 11.84 -10.90 -10.87
N ASP A 147 12.47 -11.18 -12.00
CA ASP A 147 13.52 -10.33 -12.53
C ASP A 147 12.96 -8.92 -12.81
N PRO A 148 13.77 -7.87 -12.60
CA PRO A 148 13.37 -6.52 -12.93
C PRO A 148 13.06 -6.42 -14.43
N GLU A 149 11.93 -5.79 -14.77
CA GLU A 149 11.63 -5.53 -16.18
C GLU A 149 12.74 -4.66 -16.78
N PRO A 150 13.22 -4.98 -18.00
CA PRO A 150 14.20 -4.16 -18.66
C PRO A 150 13.62 -2.76 -18.89
N ALA A 151 14.45 -1.73 -18.71
CA ALA A 151 14.04 -0.37 -19.02
C ALA A 151 13.62 -0.32 -20.50
N PRO A 152 12.39 0.13 -20.81
CA PRO A 152 11.94 0.19 -22.18
C PRO A 152 12.84 1.16 -22.97
N GLU A 153 13.37 0.68 -24.09
CA GLU A 153 14.10 1.53 -25.04
C GLU A 153 13.10 2.46 -25.71
N HIS A 154 13.27 3.76 -25.49
CA HIS A 154 12.45 4.78 -26.11
C HIS A 154 13.30 5.64 -27.04
N PRO A 155 12.89 5.87 -28.31
CA PRO A 155 13.58 6.78 -29.19
C PRO A 155 13.57 8.19 -28.57
N PRO A 156 14.69 8.93 -28.61
CA PRO A 156 14.82 10.20 -27.89
C PRO A 156 13.94 11.33 -28.42
N SER A 157 13.39 11.22 -29.63
CA SER A 157 12.63 12.29 -30.28
C SER A 157 11.50 11.81 -31.19
N GLU A 158 11.03 10.57 -31.02
CA GLU A 158 9.90 10.05 -31.79
C GLU A 158 8.70 9.76 -30.88
N PRO A 159 7.46 9.98 -31.35
CA PRO A 159 6.26 9.60 -30.61
C PRO A 159 6.24 8.10 -30.34
N ILE A 160 5.97 7.72 -29.09
CA ILE A 160 5.78 6.32 -28.70
C ILE A 160 4.34 5.93 -29.08
N PRO A 161 4.11 5.00 -30.03
CA PRO A 161 2.79 4.80 -30.63
C PRO A 161 1.68 4.48 -29.62
N HIS A 162 1.96 3.63 -28.63
CA HIS A 162 0.96 3.26 -27.62
C HIS A 162 0.68 4.41 -26.62
N MET A 163 1.62 5.33 -26.43
CA MET A 163 1.39 6.53 -25.61
C MET A 163 0.54 7.55 -26.35
N GLN A 164 0.78 7.74 -27.67
CA GLN A 164 -0.06 8.62 -28.47
C GLN A 164 -1.51 8.14 -28.51
N ALA A 165 -1.72 6.84 -28.77
CA ALA A 165 -3.06 6.24 -28.74
C ALA A 165 -3.77 6.44 -27.40
N PHE A 166 -3.03 6.41 -26.29
CA PHE A 166 -3.59 6.72 -24.97
C PHE A 166 -4.01 8.19 -24.85
N PHE A 167 -3.17 9.15 -25.27
CA PHE A 167 -3.50 10.58 -25.20
C PHE A 167 -4.69 10.94 -26.10
N ASP A 168 -4.75 10.38 -27.30
CA ASP A 168 -5.88 10.56 -28.22
C ASP A 168 -7.18 10.02 -27.61
N ALA A 169 -7.12 8.87 -26.93
CA ALA A 169 -8.29 8.27 -26.28
C ALA A 169 -8.82 9.08 -25.10
N ILE A 170 -8.00 9.93 -24.48
CA ILE A 170 -8.40 10.82 -23.38
C ILE A 170 -8.61 12.28 -23.85
N ASP A 171 -8.65 12.51 -25.17
CA ASP A 171 -8.92 13.80 -25.81
C ASP A 171 -7.98 14.92 -25.35
N ILE A 172 -6.70 14.60 -25.20
CA ILE A 172 -5.65 15.59 -24.85
C ILE A 172 -4.86 15.96 -26.10
N THR A 173 -4.84 17.25 -26.45
CA THR A 173 -4.00 17.79 -27.51
C THR A 173 -2.52 17.68 -27.14
N THR A 174 -1.78 16.80 -27.83
CA THR A 174 -0.32 16.69 -27.72
C THR A 174 0.37 17.63 -28.69
N VAL A 175 1.20 18.56 -28.18
CA VAL A 175 2.06 19.42 -29.00
C VAL A 175 3.51 18.96 -28.83
N PHE A 176 4.15 18.58 -29.92
CA PHE A 176 5.57 18.24 -29.94
C PHE A 176 6.37 19.50 -30.27
N THR A 177 7.17 19.98 -29.33
CA THR A 177 8.11 21.12 -29.51
C THR A 177 9.53 20.64 -29.60
#